data_AF-A0A967Q377-F1
#
_entry.id   AF-A0A967Q377-F1
#
_cell.length_a   1.000
_cell.length_b   1.000
_cell.length_c   1.000
_cell.angle_alpha   90.00
_cell.angle_beta   90.00
_cell.angle_gamma   90.00
#
_symmetry.space_group_name_H-M   'P 1'
#
loop_
_entity.id
_entity.type
_entity.pdbx_description
1 polymer ?
#
loop_
_entity_poly.entity_id
_entity_poly.type
_entity_poly.pdbx_seq_one_letter_code
_entity_poly.pdbx_strand_id
1 'polypeptide(L)'
;MTRIDLPGEKRVGHLTLLREPRSISLKEFNALSFAERLAIVQRTTGPDKYRLLVEAAEGAELVNRLPAQEVFFLIKEVGMDDAGDLLAITSADQLTAFIDLDCWEGDTFDEKSGLEWLKMLMGCGEDKVLGTLHAMDYGLLVLWLKKHVIVTAPEQDEDEDHLKERLANDRLYDVQIKDSETAKLLSALFEMLKKNDRDFYLRLMEGLCWELDTELEEGVYRFRNNRLADLGFPEPYEALGVYAWIDPQTYAPGETRRFPVETAEDGVCAPDFVLAQTVPGDLLGQLLDRGLQDERLWELTFLLNKIMIADRVDLGDQQAMTACAETLYRYVNIALEHLSEGDIDIAEEVYQAAYLEHLFRLGFSLTLRLHRRAKKLRRSAVAPYLDPLFGDFIEALAYRKPQFFEGVEDPAAGVARPFASLEDVRSAEEWMDHLEAQQSLFEDALPFSLV
;
A
#
# COMPACT_ATOMS: atom_id res chain seq x y z
N MET A 1 21.47 10.54 19.38
CA MET A 1 22.00 9.20 19.04
C MET A 1 20.82 8.28 18.89
N THR A 2 20.67 7.65 17.72
CA THR A 2 19.63 6.66 17.42
C THR A 2 19.72 5.54 18.44
N ARG A 3 18.60 5.27 19.11
CA ARG A 3 18.53 4.13 20.02
C ARG A 3 18.27 2.89 19.17
N ILE A 4 19.31 2.10 18.93
CA ILE A 4 19.19 0.83 18.23
C ILE A 4 19.00 -0.25 19.28
N ASP A 5 17.85 -0.92 19.29
CA ASP A 5 17.57 -1.97 20.27
C ASP A 5 17.98 -3.34 19.71
N LEU A 6 18.89 -4.01 20.41
CA LEU A 6 19.33 -5.36 20.08
C LEU A 6 18.31 -6.37 20.65
N PRO A 7 17.68 -7.22 19.81
CA PRO A 7 16.68 -8.17 20.30
C PRO A 7 17.31 -9.24 21.19
N GLY A 8 16.57 -9.72 22.18
CA GLY A 8 17.01 -10.73 23.14
C GLY A 8 17.17 -12.14 22.55
N GLU A 9 16.79 -12.34 21.30
CA GLU A 9 16.90 -13.61 20.60
C GLU A 9 17.54 -13.42 19.22
N LYS A 10 18.26 -14.45 18.76
CA LYS A 10 18.83 -14.50 17.41
C LYS A 10 18.70 -15.92 16.85
N ARG A 11 18.27 -16.05 15.59
CA ARG A 11 18.35 -17.32 14.85
C ARG A 11 19.72 -17.51 14.21
N VAL A 12 20.31 -18.69 14.40
CA VAL A 12 21.55 -19.13 13.74
C VAL A 12 21.29 -20.53 13.17
N GLY A 13 20.99 -20.60 11.87
CA GLY A 13 20.48 -21.83 11.26
C GLY A 13 19.15 -22.23 11.89
N HIS A 14 19.09 -23.42 12.49
CA HIS A 14 17.91 -23.94 13.19
C HIS A 14 17.88 -23.63 14.69
N LEU A 15 18.89 -22.93 15.22
CA LEU A 15 19.02 -22.64 16.66
C LEU A 15 18.54 -21.22 16.98
N THR A 16 17.77 -21.07 18.05
CA THR A 16 17.48 -19.77 18.68
C THR A 16 18.45 -19.57 19.84
N LEU A 17 19.32 -18.57 19.71
CA LEU A 17 20.26 -18.15 20.75
C LEU A 17 19.66 -17.01 21.55
N LEU A 18 19.66 -17.13 22.87
CA LEU A 18 19.26 -16.07 23.78
C LEU A 18 20.44 -15.15 24.09
N ARG A 19 20.21 -13.83 24.09
CA ARG A 19 21.15 -12.79 24.47
C ARG A 19 20.46 -11.71 25.28
N GLU A 20 21.21 -10.93 26.04
CA GLU A 20 20.64 -9.83 26.82
C GLU A 20 20.15 -8.71 25.88
N PRO A 21 18.85 -8.34 25.91
CA PRO A 21 18.35 -7.22 25.12
C PRO A 21 18.94 -5.92 25.68
N ARG A 22 19.56 -5.12 24.80
CA ARG A 22 20.19 -3.86 25.19
C ARG A 22 20.22 -2.88 24.02
N SER A 23 20.36 -1.60 24.33
CA SER A 23 20.66 -0.62 23.28
C SER A 23 22.11 -0.76 22.83
N ILE A 24 22.34 -0.70 21.53
CA ILE A 24 23.66 -0.79 20.90
C ILE A 24 23.98 0.48 20.11
N SER A 25 25.27 0.75 19.95
CA SER A 25 25.76 1.83 19.08
C SER A 25 25.70 1.44 17.60
N LEU A 26 25.72 2.43 16.70
CA LEU A 26 25.85 2.21 15.25
C LEU A 26 27.10 1.37 14.89
N LYS A 27 28.20 1.55 15.63
CA LYS A 27 29.42 0.75 15.45
C LYS A 27 29.20 -0.72 15.78
N GLU A 28 28.46 -1.01 16.85
CA GLU A 28 28.08 -2.39 17.20
C GLU A 28 27.09 -2.96 16.18
N PHE A 29 26.12 -2.17 15.72
CA PHE A 29 25.17 -2.56 14.68
C PHE A 29 25.89 -2.97 13.40
N ASN A 30 26.83 -2.14 12.92
CA ASN A 30 27.63 -2.43 11.72
C ASN A 30 28.58 -3.62 11.88
N ALA A 31 28.82 -4.11 13.11
CA ALA A 31 29.58 -5.33 13.37
C ALA A 31 28.72 -6.61 13.38
N LEU A 32 27.38 -6.47 13.34
CA LEU A 32 26.48 -7.61 13.23
C LEU A 32 26.47 -8.18 11.81
N SER A 33 26.06 -9.44 11.69
CA SER A 33 25.84 -10.05 10.37
C SER A 33 24.76 -9.32 9.58
N PHE A 34 24.79 -9.41 8.25
CA PHE A 34 23.79 -8.79 7.37
C PHE A 34 22.36 -9.17 7.76
N ALA A 35 22.09 -10.47 8.00
CA ALA A 35 20.76 -10.95 8.38
C ALA A 35 20.27 -10.38 9.72
N GLU A 36 21.16 -10.14 10.69
CA GLU A 36 20.78 -9.48 11.95
C GLU A 36 20.48 -8.00 11.75
N ARG A 37 21.29 -7.32 10.93
CA ARG A 37 21.07 -5.91 10.61
C ARG A 37 19.72 -5.73 9.93
N LEU A 38 19.41 -6.59 8.94
CA LEU A 38 18.13 -6.59 8.25
C LEU A 38 16.95 -6.84 9.20
N ALA A 39 17.04 -7.85 10.07
CA ALA A 39 15.97 -8.12 11.05
C ALA A 39 15.74 -6.98 12.04
N ILE A 40 16.78 -6.23 12.42
CA ILE A 40 16.64 -5.03 13.26
C ILE A 40 16.00 -3.91 12.46
N VAL A 41 16.43 -3.69 11.21
CA VAL A 41 15.85 -2.68 10.31
C VAL A 41 14.37 -2.93 10.12
N GLN A 42 13.94 -4.15 9.79
CA GLN A 42 12.53 -4.49 9.55
C GLN A 42 11.61 -4.08 10.72
N ARG A 43 12.08 -4.30 11.95
CA ARG A 43 11.34 -3.97 13.20
C ARG A 43 11.41 -2.51 13.64
N THR A 44 12.32 -1.74 13.05
CA THR A 44 12.41 -0.30 13.34
C THR A 44 11.32 0.43 12.58
N THR A 45 10.77 1.53 13.07
CA THR A 45 9.72 2.29 12.36
C THR A 45 10.06 3.77 12.28
N GLY A 46 9.41 4.45 11.35
CA GLY A 46 9.45 5.90 11.20
C GLY A 46 10.85 6.51 11.11
N PRO A 47 11.07 7.69 11.72
CA PRO A 47 12.33 8.44 11.58
C PRO A 47 13.59 7.68 12.01
N ASP A 48 13.46 6.72 12.94
CA ASP A 48 14.59 5.92 13.38
C ASP A 48 14.99 4.84 12.34
N LYS A 49 14.02 4.28 11.59
CA LYS A 49 14.31 3.37 10.46
C LYS A 49 15.05 4.12 9.35
N TYR A 50 14.56 5.31 8.99
CA TYR A 50 15.21 6.19 8.02
C TYR A 50 16.68 6.44 8.38
N ARG A 51 16.92 6.93 9.60
CA ARG A 51 18.27 7.27 10.05
C ARG A 51 19.17 6.03 10.11
N LEU A 52 18.64 4.89 10.58
CA LEU A 52 19.39 3.64 10.64
C LEU A 52 19.83 3.17 9.25
N LEU A 53 18.96 3.24 8.25
CA LEU A 53 19.27 2.84 6.87
C LEU A 53 20.35 3.71 6.24
N VAL A 54 20.24 5.03 6.39
CA VAL A 54 21.19 6.00 5.82
C VAL A 54 22.56 5.93 6.50
N GLU A 55 22.60 5.70 7.83
CA GLU A 55 23.86 5.64 8.59
C GLU A 55 24.52 4.25 8.59
N ALA A 56 23.81 3.19 8.16
CA ALA A 56 24.32 1.83 8.14
C ALA A 56 25.47 1.65 7.13
N ALA A 57 26.46 0.85 7.51
CA ALA A 57 27.40 0.31 6.52
C ALA A 57 26.62 -0.55 5.51
N GLU A 58 26.93 -0.46 4.22
CA GLU A 58 26.19 -1.18 3.16
C GLU A 58 24.68 -0.86 3.18
N GLY A 59 24.29 0.37 3.53
CA GLY A 59 22.89 0.79 3.62
C GLY A 59 22.08 0.48 2.35
N ALA A 60 22.68 0.67 1.16
CA ALA A 60 22.04 0.33 -0.12
C ALA A 60 21.67 -1.16 -0.22
N GLU A 61 22.50 -2.08 0.29
CA GLU A 61 22.19 -3.50 0.28
C GLU A 61 21.03 -3.83 1.24
N LEU A 62 20.94 -3.14 2.38
CA LEU A 62 19.80 -3.29 3.30
C LEU A 62 18.51 -2.75 2.67
N VAL A 63 18.57 -1.57 2.07
CA VAL A 63 17.41 -0.94 1.39
C VAL A 63 16.91 -1.84 0.26
N ASN A 64 17.79 -2.41 -0.55
CA ASN A 64 17.41 -3.30 -1.66
C ASN A 64 16.79 -4.64 -1.19
N ARG A 65 16.89 -4.98 0.09
CA ARG A 65 16.23 -6.15 0.68
C ARG A 65 14.86 -5.83 1.25
N LEU A 66 14.53 -4.56 1.41
CA LEU A 66 13.20 -4.13 1.85
C LEU A 66 12.23 -4.09 0.66
N PRO A 67 10.96 -4.43 0.89
CA PRO A 67 9.90 -4.23 -0.10
C PRO A 67 9.87 -2.78 -0.60
N ALA A 68 9.75 -2.57 -1.91
CA ALA A 68 9.74 -1.22 -2.48
C ALA A 68 8.68 -0.32 -1.84
N GLN A 69 7.48 -0.85 -1.62
CA GLN A 69 6.39 -0.17 -0.94
C GLN A 69 6.78 0.34 0.47
N GLU A 70 7.54 -0.43 1.24
CA GLU A 70 7.98 -0.02 2.57
C GLU A 70 8.95 1.17 2.51
N VAL A 71 9.87 1.15 1.55
CA VAL A 71 10.82 2.26 1.31
C VAL A 71 10.08 3.50 0.80
N PHE A 72 9.11 3.32 -0.08
CA PHE A 72 8.22 4.39 -0.56
C PHE A 72 7.50 5.08 0.60
N PHE A 73 6.87 4.30 1.48
CA PHE A 73 6.17 4.83 2.65
C PHE A 73 7.10 5.57 3.61
N LEU A 74 8.31 5.05 3.80
CA LEU A 74 9.31 5.73 4.62
C LEU A 74 9.74 7.09 4.02
N ILE A 75 9.87 7.18 2.70
CA ILE A 75 10.14 8.45 2.00
C ILE A 75 8.97 9.42 2.21
N LYS A 76 7.72 8.96 2.08
CA LYS A 76 6.53 9.79 2.29
C LYS A 76 6.39 10.25 3.75
N GLU A 77 6.70 9.39 4.71
CA GLU A 77 6.66 9.71 6.15
C GLU A 77 7.73 10.74 6.54
N VAL A 78 8.94 10.63 6.00
CA VAL A 78 10.02 11.60 6.23
C VAL A 78 9.75 12.92 5.49
N GLY A 79 9.11 12.84 4.32
CA GLY A 79 8.89 13.95 3.40
C GLY A 79 9.92 13.93 2.27
N MET A 80 9.46 14.20 1.04
CA MET A 80 10.30 14.09 -0.16
C MET A 80 11.49 15.06 -0.16
N ASP A 81 11.34 16.25 0.44
CA ASP A 81 12.42 17.24 0.52
C ASP A 81 13.58 16.79 1.43
N ASP A 82 13.29 15.94 2.43
CA ASP A 82 14.25 15.52 3.46
C ASP A 82 14.78 14.09 3.26
N ALA A 83 14.20 13.33 2.32
CA ALA A 83 14.51 11.91 2.10
C ALA A 83 15.53 11.64 0.97
N GLY A 84 16.20 12.67 0.46
CA GLY A 84 17.15 12.57 -0.66
C GLY A 84 18.28 11.56 -0.44
N ASP A 85 18.79 11.46 0.78
CA ASP A 85 19.85 10.51 1.15
C ASP A 85 19.36 9.05 1.11
N LEU A 86 18.08 8.80 1.43
CA LEU A 86 17.48 7.47 1.29
C LEU A 86 17.27 7.14 -0.18
N LEU A 87 16.76 8.08 -0.99
CA LEU A 87 16.61 7.88 -2.43
C LEU A 87 17.96 7.60 -3.12
N ALA A 88 19.04 8.22 -2.64
CA ALA A 88 20.37 8.02 -3.20
C ALA A 88 20.86 6.55 -3.11
N ILE A 89 20.34 5.77 -2.15
CA ILE A 89 20.75 4.39 -1.89
C ILE A 89 19.71 3.33 -2.33
N THR A 90 18.60 3.72 -2.95
CA THR A 90 17.61 2.76 -3.50
C THR A 90 18.08 2.10 -4.79
N SER A 91 17.45 1.00 -5.19
CA SER A 91 17.62 0.44 -6.54
C SER A 91 16.80 1.23 -7.59
N ALA A 92 17.08 1.00 -8.87
CA ALA A 92 16.27 1.55 -9.96
C ALA A 92 14.86 0.93 -9.96
N ASP A 93 14.76 -0.37 -9.70
CA ASP A 93 13.48 -1.09 -9.62
C ASP A 93 12.58 -0.52 -8.50
N GLN A 94 13.16 -0.21 -7.34
CA GLN A 94 12.46 0.48 -6.26
C GLN A 94 11.97 1.85 -6.71
N LEU A 95 12.80 2.67 -7.37
CA LEU A 95 12.34 3.95 -7.89
C LEU A 95 11.22 3.79 -8.94
N THR A 96 11.31 2.80 -9.82
CA THR A 96 10.24 2.48 -10.77
C THR A 96 8.94 2.16 -10.04
N ALA A 97 9.00 1.35 -8.97
CA ALA A 97 7.83 1.08 -8.13
C ALA A 97 7.28 2.35 -7.47
N PHE A 98 8.14 3.29 -7.03
CA PHE A 98 7.66 4.56 -6.45
C PHE A 98 6.89 5.39 -7.47
N ILE A 99 7.42 5.47 -8.70
CA ILE A 99 6.77 6.17 -9.82
C ILE A 99 5.44 5.49 -10.17
N ASP A 100 5.39 4.15 -10.17
CA ASP A 100 4.16 3.40 -10.44
C ASP A 100 3.08 3.65 -9.37
N LEU A 101 3.47 3.82 -8.10
CA LEU A 101 2.55 4.05 -6.99
C LEU A 101 2.03 5.49 -6.92
N ASP A 102 2.84 6.47 -7.33
CA ASP A 102 2.61 7.89 -7.00
C ASP A 102 2.36 8.80 -8.21
N CYS A 103 2.84 8.44 -9.40
CA CYS A 103 2.84 9.33 -10.58
C CYS A 103 1.68 9.06 -11.56
N TRP A 104 0.56 8.48 -11.11
CA TRP A 104 -0.53 8.07 -11.99
C TRP A 104 -1.91 8.44 -11.45
N GLU A 105 -2.71 9.09 -12.29
CA GLU A 105 -4.14 9.31 -12.08
C GLU A 105 -4.94 8.39 -13.01
N GLY A 106 -5.31 7.21 -12.49
CA GLY A 106 -5.94 6.18 -13.31
C GLY A 106 -4.93 5.62 -14.33
N ASP A 107 -5.20 5.84 -15.62
CA ASP A 107 -4.39 5.40 -16.75
C ASP A 107 -3.52 6.51 -17.36
N THR A 108 -3.51 7.70 -16.75
CA THR A 108 -2.74 8.84 -17.22
C THR A 108 -1.58 9.11 -16.27
N PHE A 109 -0.38 9.32 -16.82
CA PHE A 109 0.79 9.71 -16.03
C PHE A 109 0.70 11.18 -15.60
N ASP A 110 0.79 11.43 -14.29
CA ASP A 110 0.73 12.76 -13.70
C ASP A 110 2.07 13.49 -13.83
N GLU A 111 2.03 14.65 -14.48
CA GLU A 111 3.22 15.47 -14.75
C GLU A 111 3.85 16.01 -13.46
N LYS A 112 3.02 16.43 -12.50
CA LYS A 112 3.53 17.15 -11.31
C LYS A 112 4.28 16.22 -10.37
N SER A 113 3.67 15.08 -10.02
CA SER A 113 4.25 14.08 -9.15
C SER A 113 5.51 13.48 -9.79
N GLY A 114 5.45 13.21 -11.11
CA GLY A 114 6.64 12.79 -11.86
C GLY A 114 7.79 13.80 -11.76
N LEU A 115 7.51 15.10 -11.86
CA LEU A 115 8.53 16.12 -11.73
C LEU A 115 9.15 16.19 -10.33
N GLU A 116 8.37 15.97 -9.28
CA GLU A 116 8.85 15.97 -7.88
C GLU A 116 9.87 14.84 -7.68
N TRP A 117 9.57 13.63 -8.15
CA TRP A 117 10.52 12.51 -8.14
C TRP A 117 11.78 12.81 -8.97
N LEU A 118 11.64 13.49 -10.11
CA LEU A 118 12.79 13.83 -10.96
C LEU A 118 13.70 14.84 -10.25
N LYS A 119 13.12 15.86 -9.62
CA LYS A 119 13.86 16.86 -8.82
C LYS A 119 14.62 16.19 -7.69
N MET A 120 13.98 15.28 -6.97
CA MET A 120 14.60 14.53 -5.89
C MET A 120 15.77 13.67 -6.40
N LEU A 121 15.57 12.92 -7.50
CA LEU A 121 16.63 12.11 -8.13
C LEU A 121 17.83 12.96 -8.57
N MET A 122 17.57 14.12 -9.19
CA MET A 122 18.62 15.05 -9.61
C MET A 122 19.44 15.59 -8.43
N GLY A 123 18.87 15.58 -7.21
CA GLY A 123 19.56 15.92 -5.97
C GLY A 123 20.52 14.84 -5.45
N CYS A 124 20.40 13.59 -5.90
CA CYS A 124 21.19 12.45 -5.38
C CYS A 124 22.60 12.33 -5.97
N GLY A 125 22.97 13.19 -6.94
CA GLY A 125 24.27 13.20 -7.59
C GLY A 125 24.31 12.45 -8.93
N GLU A 126 25.28 12.83 -9.77
CA GLU A 126 25.40 12.44 -11.18
C GLU A 126 25.45 10.91 -11.40
N ASP A 127 26.25 10.17 -10.62
CA ASP A 127 26.37 8.72 -10.76
C ASP A 127 25.05 7.99 -10.49
N LYS A 128 24.30 8.43 -9.46
CA LYS A 128 23.00 7.85 -9.10
C LYS A 128 21.95 8.16 -10.16
N VAL A 129 21.91 9.40 -10.66
CA VAL A 129 21.02 9.79 -11.77
C VAL A 129 21.28 8.90 -12.97
N LEU A 130 22.52 8.85 -13.46
CA LEU A 130 22.89 8.08 -14.65
C LEU A 130 22.59 6.58 -14.48
N GLY A 131 23.05 5.99 -13.37
CA GLY A 131 22.83 4.56 -13.10
C GLY A 131 21.34 4.21 -13.04
N THR A 132 20.52 5.09 -12.48
CA THR A 132 19.06 4.89 -12.39
C THR A 132 18.40 4.99 -13.77
N LEU A 133 18.72 6.01 -14.56
CA LEU A 133 18.14 6.20 -15.89
C LEU A 133 18.53 5.08 -16.87
N HIS A 134 19.71 4.50 -16.73
CA HIS A 134 20.14 3.36 -17.53
C HIS A 134 19.42 2.05 -17.17
N ALA A 135 19.06 1.87 -15.90
CA ALA A 135 18.45 0.65 -15.40
C ALA A 135 16.91 0.67 -15.43
N MET A 136 16.31 1.86 -15.44
CA MET A 136 14.85 2.05 -15.51
C MET A 136 14.27 1.53 -16.84
N ASP A 137 13.01 1.11 -16.82
CA ASP A 137 12.24 0.82 -18.02
C ASP A 137 12.30 2.01 -19.00
N TYR A 138 12.75 1.73 -20.22
CA TYR A 138 13.00 2.77 -21.21
C TYR A 138 11.71 3.47 -21.67
N GLY A 139 10.60 2.72 -21.77
CA GLY A 139 9.30 3.28 -22.14
C GLY A 139 8.81 4.26 -21.08
N LEU A 140 8.89 3.88 -19.80
CA LEU A 140 8.57 4.76 -18.67
C LEU A 140 9.43 6.02 -18.67
N LEU A 141 10.74 5.90 -18.89
CA LEU A 141 11.65 7.04 -18.95
C LEU A 141 11.26 8.02 -20.08
N VAL A 142 10.97 7.50 -21.28
CA VAL A 142 10.55 8.33 -22.42
C VAL A 142 9.22 9.01 -22.09
N LEU A 143 8.23 8.29 -21.57
CA LEU A 143 6.93 8.85 -21.20
C LEU A 143 7.08 9.97 -20.17
N TRP A 144 7.85 9.70 -19.12
CA TRP A 144 8.11 10.63 -18.02
C TRP A 144 8.70 11.95 -18.53
N LEU A 145 9.75 11.90 -19.34
CA LEU A 145 10.37 13.11 -19.87
C LEU A 145 9.50 13.80 -20.92
N LYS A 146 8.74 13.04 -21.73
CA LYS A 146 7.85 13.59 -22.77
C LYS A 146 6.71 14.44 -22.19
N LYS A 147 6.30 14.20 -20.93
CA LYS A 147 5.37 15.10 -20.25
C LYS A 147 5.93 16.52 -20.12
N HIS A 148 7.25 16.70 -20.04
CA HIS A 148 7.89 17.99 -19.80
C HIS A 148 8.58 18.63 -21.01
N VAL A 149 8.89 17.86 -22.05
CA VAL A 149 9.64 18.35 -23.22
C VAL A 149 8.96 18.05 -24.54
N ILE A 150 9.31 18.83 -25.55
CA ILE A 150 9.02 18.59 -26.96
C ILE A 150 10.37 18.52 -27.65
N VAL A 151 10.65 17.40 -28.31
CA VAL A 151 11.89 17.19 -29.07
C VAL A 151 11.54 17.15 -30.54
N THR A 152 12.25 17.96 -31.33
CA THR A 152 12.07 18.04 -32.78
C THR A 152 13.37 17.65 -33.48
N ALA A 153 13.26 16.74 -34.44
CA ALA A 153 14.35 16.35 -35.32
C ALA A 153 14.49 17.30 -36.53
N PRO A 154 15.65 17.29 -37.21
CA PRO A 154 15.85 17.94 -38.50
C PRO A 154 14.77 17.57 -39.53
N GLU A 155 14.44 18.50 -40.42
CA GLU A 155 13.55 18.20 -41.55
C GLU A 155 14.23 17.22 -42.52
N GLN A 156 13.45 16.31 -43.13
CA GLN A 156 14.00 15.29 -44.05
C GLN A 156 14.68 15.88 -45.30
N ASP A 157 14.29 17.10 -45.69
CA ASP A 157 14.83 17.82 -46.84
C ASP A 157 15.92 18.85 -46.44
N GLU A 158 16.43 18.80 -45.21
CA GLU A 158 17.50 19.69 -44.76
C GLU A 158 18.81 19.39 -45.50
N ASP A 159 19.54 20.46 -45.87
CA ASP A 159 20.79 20.38 -46.63
C ASP A 159 21.88 19.60 -45.85
N GLU A 160 22.62 18.72 -46.55
CA GLU A 160 23.67 17.89 -45.95
C GLU A 160 24.75 18.69 -45.21
N ASP A 161 25.11 19.88 -45.69
CA ASP A 161 26.11 20.72 -45.06
C ASP A 161 25.57 21.37 -43.78
N HIS A 162 24.28 21.71 -43.75
CA HIS A 162 23.59 22.15 -42.55
C HIS A 162 23.49 21.01 -41.52
N LEU A 163 23.17 19.78 -41.94
CA LEU A 163 23.14 18.62 -41.05
C LEU A 163 24.52 18.31 -40.45
N LYS A 164 25.59 18.42 -41.25
CA LYS A 164 26.98 18.28 -40.77
C LYS A 164 27.33 19.38 -39.76
N GLU A 165 26.90 20.62 -39.99
CA GLU A 165 27.12 21.72 -39.05
C GLU A 165 26.37 21.48 -37.73
N ARG A 166 25.11 21.02 -37.79
CA ARG A 166 24.34 20.63 -36.59
C ARG A 166 25.03 19.51 -35.82
N LEU A 167 25.50 18.47 -36.52
CA LEU A 167 26.21 17.35 -35.89
C LEU A 167 27.54 17.78 -35.27
N ALA A 168 28.29 18.65 -35.95
CA ALA A 168 29.56 19.20 -35.46
C ALA A 168 29.38 20.09 -34.22
N ASN A 169 28.26 20.81 -34.15
CA ASN A 169 27.87 21.63 -33.00
C ASN A 169 27.04 20.87 -31.96
N ASP A 170 26.80 19.58 -32.19
CA ASP A 170 26.02 18.69 -31.35
C ASP A 170 24.58 19.20 -31.08
N ARG A 171 23.95 19.80 -32.10
CA ARG A 171 22.59 20.37 -32.12
C ARG A 171 21.67 19.56 -33.04
N LEU A 172 21.81 18.23 -33.05
CA LEU A 172 21.01 17.40 -33.95
C LEU A 172 19.51 17.58 -33.69
N TYR A 173 19.09 17.52 -32.42
CA TYR A 173 17.71 17.75 -32.00
C TYR A 173 17.54 19.13 -31.35
N ASP A 174 16.36 19.72 -31.55
CA ASP A 174 15.92 20.90 -30.83
C ASP A 174 14.99 20.48 -29.68
N VAL A 175 15.40 20.80 -28.45
CA VAL A 175 14.66 20.46 -27.23
C VAL A 175 13.97 21.71 -26.68
N GLN A 176 12.65 21.72 -26.72
CA GLN A 176 11.83 22.73 -26.09
C GLN A 176 11.29 22.19 -24.76
N ILE A 177 11.61 22.88 -23.67
CA ILE A 177 11.07 22.56 -22.35
C ILE A 177 9.76 23.34 -22.17
N LYS A 178 8.69 22.64 -21.77
CA LYS A 178 7.33 23.21 -21.69
C LYS A 178 7.21 24.28 -20.62
N ASP A 179 7.83 24.06 -19.47
CA ASP A 179 7.82 24.97 -18.32
C ASP A 179 9.19 25.61 -18.08
N SER A 180 9.20 26.94 -17.91
CA SER A 180 10.40 27.71 -17.65
C SER A 180 11.02 27.44 -16.27
N GLU A 181 10.23 27.02 -15.28
CA GLU A 181 10.74 26.71 -13.94
C GLU A 181 11.55 25.41 -13.94
N THR A 182 11.19 24.45 -14.79
CA THR A 182 11.88 23.16 -14.95
C THR A 182 13.02 23.21 -15.95
N ALA A 183 13.14 24.30 -16.73
CA ALA A 183 14.13 24.44 -17.78
C ALA A 183 15.55 24.14 -17.32
N LYS A 184 15.97 24.72 -16.19
CA LYS A 184 17.32 24.50 -15.64
C LYS A 184 17.58 23.04 -15.26
N LEU A 185 16.60 22.38 -14.65
CA LEU A 185 16.71 21.00 -14.20
C LEU A 185 16.87 20.05 -15.40
N LEU A 186 15.98 20.16 -16.38
CA LEU A 186 15.98 19.29 -17.56
C LEU A 186 17.16 19.58 -18.50
N SER A 187 17.56 20.84 -18.65
CA SER A 187 18.81 21.16 -19.37
C SER A 187 20.03 20.53 -18.71
N ALA A 188 20.14 20.61 -17.37
CA ALA A 188 21.23 19.96 -16.65
C ALA A 188 21.21 18.43 -16.82
N LEU A 189 20.03 17.81 -16.81
CA LEU A 189 19.88 16.38 -17.07
C LEU A 189 20.38 15.99 -18.48
N PHE A 190 19.94 16.70 -19.51
CA PHE A 190 20.35 16.39 -20.89
C PHE A 190 21.84 16.66 -21.14
N GLU A 191 22.39 17.74 -20.58
CA GLU A 191 23.83 18.01 -20.64
C GLU A 191 24.64 16.91 -19.95
N MET A 192 24.18 16.43 -18.80
CA MET A 192 24.79 15.31 -18.07
C MET A 192 24.77 14.02 -18.91
N LEU A 193 23.61 13.64 -19.44
CA LEU A 193 23.48 12.45 -20.29
C LEU A 193 24.40 12.54 -21.52
N LYS A 194 24.35 13.67 -22.23
CA LYS A 194 25.14 13.91 -23.43
C LYS A 194 26.65 13.83 -23.18
N LYS A 195 27.10 14.32 -22.02
CA LYS A 195 28.52 14.31 -21.64
C LYS A 195 29.02 12.92 -21.26
N ASN A 196 28.21 12.12 -20.56
CA ASN A 196 28.65 10.84 -19.97
C ASN A 196 28.32 9.64 -20.87
N ASP A 197 27.18 9.65 -21.56
CA ASP A 197 26.77 8.62 -22.51
C ASP A 197 26.00 9.23 -23.68
N ARG A 198 26.76 9.62 -24.72
CA ARG A 198 26.21 10.23 -25.93
C ARG A 198 25.27 9.28 -26.68
N ASP A 199 25.53 7.98 -26.69
CA ASP A 199 24.72 7.02 -27.44
C ASP A 199 23.36 6.81 -26.77
N PHE A 200 23.34 6.73 -25.44
CA PHE A 200 22.10 6.70 -24.69
C PHE A 200 21.31 8.02 -24.83
N TYR A 201 21.98 9.16 -24.77
CA TYR A 201 21.36 10.47 -25.02
C TYR A 201 20.69 10.53 -26.40
N LEU A 202 21.40 10.14 -27.47
CA LEU A 202 20.84 10.17 -28.83
C LEU A 202 19.65 9.22 -28.97
N ARG A 203 19.74 8.02 -28.39
CA ARG A 203 18.62 7.06 -28.36
C ARG A 203 17.40 7.66 -27.66
N LEU A 204 17.61 8.30 -26.51
CA LEU A 204 16.55 8.97 -25.75
C LEU A 204 15.91 10.10 -26.57
N MET A 205 16.70 10.90 -27.29
CA MET A 205 16.16 11.96 -28.17
C MET A 205 15.30 11.38 -29.30
N GLU A 206 15.71 10.27 -29.91
CA GLU A 206 14.89 9.55 -30.90
C GLU A 206 13.55 9.09 -30.30
N GLY A 207 13.58 8.50 -29.10
CA GLY A 207 12.35 8.10 -28.40
C GLY A 207 11.42 9.27 -28.11
N LEU A 208 11.96 10.38 -27.59
CA LEU A 208 11.18 11.58 -27.28
C LEU A 208 10.57 12.24 -28.53
N CYS A 209 11.26 12.15 -29.67
CA CYS A 209 10.82 12.75 -30.92
C CYS A 209 9.76 11.90 -31.63
N TRP A 210 9.94 10.58 -31.69
CA TRP A 210 9.19 9.73 -32.64
C TRP A 210 8.18 8.78 -32.01
N GLU A 211 8.29 8.46 -30.72
CA GLU A 211 7.30 7.60 -30.06
C GLU A 211 5.93 8.30 -30.01
N LEU A 212 4.85 7.59 -30.35
CA LEU A 212 3.51 8.15 -30.29
C LEU A 212 2.99 8.14 -28.85
N ASP A 213 2.56 9.31 -28.35
CA ASP A 213 2.17 9.52 -26.95
C ASP A 213 1.16 8.47 -26.45
N THR A 214 0.13 8.19 -27.24
CA THR A 214 -0.94 7.26 -26.86
C THR A 214 -0.47 5.80 -26.80
N GLU A 215 0.32 5.35 -27.78
CA GLU A 215 0.83 3.97 -27.80
C GLU A 215 1.85 3.75 -26.67
N LEU A 216 2.70 4.76 -26.43
CA LEU A 216 3.66 4.75 -25.34
C LEU A 216 2.97 4.69 -23.98
N GLU A 217 2.00 5.58 -23.73
CA GLU A 217 1.28 5.64 -22.45
C GLU A 217 0.50 4.36 -22.17
N GLU A 218 -0.20 3.80 -23.17
CA GLU A 218 -0.89 2.51 -23.04
C GLU A 218 0.09 1.35 -22.77
N GLY A 219 1.23 1.33 -23.45
CA GLY A 219 2.28 0.33 -23.24
C GLY A 219 2.82 0.37 -21.81
N VAL A 220 3.23 1.56 -21.36
CA VAL A 220 3.78 1.77 -20.02
C VAL A 220 2.73 1.47 -18.95
N TYR A 221 1.48 1.89 -19.14
CA TYR A 221 0.39 1.60 -18.21
C TYR A 221 0.17 0.10 -18.02
N ARG A 222 0.21 -0.69 -19.10
CA ARG A 222 0.11 -2.16 -19.00
C ARG A 222 1.28 -2.79 -18.24
N PHE A 223 2.50 -2.33 -18.50
CA PHE A 223 3.67 -2.83 -17.75
C PHE A 223 3.61 -2.45 -16.28
N ARG A 224 3.17 -1.23 -15.97
CA ARG A 224 2.89 -0.79 -14.60
C ARG A 224 1.89 -1.71 -13.91
N ASN A 225 0.75 -2.01 -14.54
CA ASN A 225 -0.26 -2.87 -13.92
C ASN A 225 0.28 -4.27 -13.60
N ASN A 226 1.14 -4.83 -14.47
CA ASN A 226 1.80 -6.10 -14.18
C ASN A 226 2.74 -6.00 -12.97
N ARG A 227 3.62 -4.99 -12.92
CA ARG A 227 4.54 -4.78 -11.79
C ARG A 227 3.79 -4.53 -10.47
N LEU A 228 2.72 -3.74 -10.52
CA LEU A 228 1.87 -3.48 -9.36
C LEU A 228 1.16 -4.75 -8.89
N ALA A 229 0.64 -5.57 -9.81
CA ALA A 229 0.04 -6.85 -9.47
C ALA A 229 1.03 -7.79 -8.78
N ASP A 230 2.28 -7.83 -9.24
CA ASP A 230 3.38 -8.60 -8.62
C ASP A 230 3.71 -8.11 -7.19
N LEU A 231 3.49 -6.82 -6.92
CA LEU A 231 3.60 -6.19 -5.59
C LEU A 231 2.31 -6.31 -4.75
N GLY A 232 1.29 -7.04 -5.24
CA GLY A 232 0.03 -7.24 -4.54
C GLY A 232 -0.98 -6.10 -4.68
N PHE A 233 -0.79 -5.20 -5.64
CA PHE A 233 -1.74 -4.14 -6.01
C PHE A 233 -2.55 -4.54 -7.25
N PRO A 234 -3.71 -5.19 -7.08
CA PRO A 234 -4.54 -5.60 -8.21
C PRO A 234 -5.25 -4.40 -8.86
N GLU A 235 -5.87 -4.62 -10.02
CA GLU A 235 -6.66 -3.58 -10.67
C GLU A 235 -7.86 -3.13 -9.81
N PRO A 236 -8.28 -1.85 -9.90
CA PRO A 236 -9.32 -1.29 -9.02
C PRO A 236 -10.64 -2.07 -8.98
N TYR A 237 -11.06 -2.64 -10.10
CA TYR A 237 -12.30 -3.42 -10.16
C TYR A 237 -12.17 -4.77 -9.45
N GLU A 238 -11.03 -5.45 -9.60
CA GLU A 238 -10.73 -6.70 -8.90
C GLU A 238 -10.61 -6.48 -7.38
N ALA A 239 -10.00 -5.36 -6.98
CA ALA A 239 -9.82 -5.00 -5.58
C ALA A 239 -11.16 -4.93 -4.81
N LEU A 240 -12.23 -4.42 -5.44
CA LEU A 240 -13.57 -4.37 -4.85
C LEU A 240 -14.10 -5.75 -4.41
N GLY A 241 -13.58 -6.83 -4.99
CA GLY A 241 -13.89 -8.20 -4.61
C GLY A 241 -13.57 -8.53 -3.14
N VAL A 242 -12.68 -7.77 -2.50
CA VAL A 242 -12.34 -7.92 -1.07
C VAL A 242 -13.53 -7.67 -0.15
N TYR A 243 -14.56 -6.95 -0.62
CA TYR A 243 -15.80 -6.69 0.11
C TYR A 243 -16.97 -7.56 -0.37
N ALA A 244 -16.70 -8.57 -1.22
CA ALA A 244 -17.73 -9.46 -1.73
C ALA A 244 -18.25 -10.39 -0.63
N TRP A 245 -19.56 -10.50 -0.56
CA TRP A 245 -20.28 -11.35 0.39
C TRP A 245 -19.80 -12.80 0.38
N ILE A 246 -19.61 -13.37 1.57
CA ILE A 246 -19.49 -14.80 1.85
C ILE A 246 -20.59 -15.16 2.84
N ASP A 247 -21.27 -16.28 2.65
CA ASP A 247 -22.29 -16.74 3.60
C ASP A 247 -21.62 -17.33 4.86
N PRO A 248 -21.77 -16.71 6.04
CA PRO A 248 -21.14 -17.20 7.26
C PRO A 248 -21.63 -18.58 7.70
N GLN A 249 -22.82 -19.01 7.26
CA GLN A 249 -23.39 -20.30 7.67
C GLN A 249 -22.81 -21.49 6.90
N THR A 250 -22.29 -21.26 5.69
CA THR A 250 -21.78 -22.31 4.82
C THR A 250 -20.28 -22.26 4.63
N TYR A 251 -19.62 -21.20 5.09
CA TYR A 251 -18.18 -21.07 4.94
C TYR A 251 -17.44 -22.06 5.85
N ALA A 252 -16.55 -22.84 5.26
CA ALA A 252 -15.67 -23.75 5.98
C ALA A 252 -14.20 -23.45 5.63
N PRO A 253 -13.35 -23.17 6.64
CA PRO A 253 -11.92 -23.00 6.45
C PRO A 253 -11.28 -24.23 5.79
N GLY A 254 -10.39 -24.03 4.82
CA GLY A 254 -9.63 -25.10 4.17
C GLY A 254 -10.37 -25.86 3.05
N GLU A 255 -11.65 -25.59 2.76
CA GLU A 255 -12.31 -26.13 1.56
C GLU A 255 -11.67 -25.63 0.27
N THR A 256 -11.24 -24.36 0.26
CA THR A 256 -10.49 -23.79 -0.85
C THR A 256 -9.01 -24.14 -0.70
N ARG A 257 -8.46 -24.83 -1.70
CA ARG A 257 -7.01 -25.11 -1.74
C ARG A 257 -6.22 -23.79 -1.72
N ARG A 258 -5.38 -23.63 -0.69
CA ARG A 258 -4.40 -22.54 -0.60
C ARG A 258 -3.21 -22.82 -1.52
N PHE A 259 -2.81 -21.82 -2.27
CA PHE A 259 -1.53 -21.76 -2.94
C PHE A 259 -0.60 -20.86 -2.11
N PRO A 260 0.68 -21.25 -1.91
CA PRO A 260 1.65 -20.37 -1.26
C PRO A 260 1.76 -19.05 -2.00
N VAL A 261 1.97 -17.96 -1.26
CA VAL A 261 2.29 -16.68 -1.88
C VAL A 261 3.73 -16.74 -2.34
N GLU A 262 3.95 -16.66 -3.65
CA GLU A 262 5.27 -16.51 -4.24
C GLU A 262 5.54 -15.02 -4.43
N THR A 263 6.66 -14.55 -3.90
CA THR A 263 7.13 -13.18 -4.14
C THR A 263 7.82 -13.10 -5.49
N ALA A 264 7.54 -12.06 -6.27
CA ALA A 264 8.21 -11.86 -7.55
C ALA A 264 9.72 -11.58 -7.41
N GLU A 265 10.17 -11.05 -6.26
CA GLU A 265 11.54 -10.61 -6.05
C GLU A 265 12.35 -11.55 -5.14
N ASP A 266 13.39 -12.18 -5.71
CA ASP A 266 14.27 -13.10 -5.00
C ASP A 266 15.07 -12.42 -3.88
N GLY A 267 14.78 -12.84 -2.65
CA GLY A 267 15.50 -12.44 -1.45
C GLY A 267 15.11 -11.05 -0.92
N VAL A 268 13.94 -10.54 -1.27
CA VAL A 268 13.29 -9.47 -0.50
C VAL A 268 12.69 -10.08 0.77
N CYS A 269 12.84 -9.38 1.89
CA CYS A 269 12.32 -9.87 3.15
C CYS A 269 10.81 -9.63 3.27
N ALA A 270 10.13 -10.46 4.07
CA ALA A 270 8.72 -10.25 4.34
C ALA A 270 8.48 -8.87 5.01
N PRO A 271 7.38 -8.17 4.68
CA PRO A 271 7.15 -6.82 5.17
C PRO A 271 6.66 -6.84 6.63
N ASP A 272 7.46 -6.34 7.56
CA ASP A 272 7.11 -6.30 8.98
C ASP A 272 6.18 -5.11 9.31
N PHE A 273 6.11 -4.09 8.44
CA PHE A 273 5.32 -2.87 8.71
C PHE A 273 3.83 -3.14 8.91
N VAL A 274 3.30 -4.21 8.31
CA VAL A 274 1.89 -4.60 8.48
C VAL A 274 1.61 -4.92 9.96
N LEU A 275 2.59 -5.50 10.66
CA LEU A 275 2.49 -5.85 12.08
C LEU A 275 2.48 -4.66 13.03
N ALA A 276 2.85 -3.46 12.57
CA ALA A 276 2.88 -2.28 13.44
C ALA A 276 1.48 -1.89 13.99
N GLN A 277 0.41 -2.41 13.38
CA GLN A 277 -0.98 -2.03 13.66
C GLN A 277 -1.78 -3.09 14.43
N THR A 278 -1.11 -4.10 14.99
CA THR A 278 -1.76 -5.14 15.80
C THR A 278 -2.21 -4.57 17.15
N VAL A 279 -3.42 -4.91 17.59
CA VAL A 279 -3.91 -4.57 18.94
C VAL A 279 -3.47 -5.68 19.91
N PRO A 280 -2.64 -5.38 20.93
CA PRO A 280 -2.23 -6.40 21.89
C PRO A 280 -3.42 -6.93 22.69
N GLY A 281 -3.64 -8.25 22.63
CA GLY A 281 -4.61 -8.97 23.46
C GLY A 281 -5.85 -9.50 22.74
N ASP A 282 -6.15 -9.05 21.52
CA ASP A 282 -7.17 -9.72 20.70
C ASP A 282 -6.66 -11.07 20.16
N LEU A 283 -7.56 -11.89 19.61
CA LEU A 283 -7.25 -13.27 19.23
C LEU A 283 -6.20 -13.31 18.12
N LEU A 284 -6.31 -12.42 17.13
CA LEU A 284 -5.32 -12.27 16.08
C LEU A 284 -3.98 -11.83 16.66
N GLY A 285 -3.91 -10.79 17.49
CA GLY A 285 -2.68 -10.35 18.16
C GLY A 285 -1.98 -11.46 18.94
N GLN A 286 -2.72 -12.28 19.69
CA GLN A 286 -2.18 -13.45 20.37
C GLN A 286 -1.58 -14.50 19.42
N LEU A 287 -2.17 -14.70 18.22
CA LEU A 287 -1.59 -15.57 17.20
C LEU A 287 -0.31 -14.98 16.61
N LEU A 288 -0.27 -13.67 16.38
CA LEU A 288 0.91 -13.00 15.81
C LEU A 288 2.08 -13.00 16.80
N ASP A 289 1.79 -12.93 18.10
CA ASP A 289 2.78 -13.08 19.18
C ASP A 289 3.42 -14.49 19.21
N ARG A 290 2.72 -15.54 18.73
CA ARG A 290 3.30 -16.89 18.56
C ARG A 290 4.32 -16.94 17.40
N GLY A 291 4.38 -15.89 16.58
CA GLY A 291 5.29 -15.74 15.45
C GLY A 291 4.64 -16.16 14.13
N LEU A 292 4.89 -15.36 13.10
CA LEU A 292 4.40 -15.61 11.75
C LEU A 292 5.42 -16.29 10.86
N GLN A 293 4.91 -17.01 9.87
CA GLN A 293 5.67 -17.45 8.71
C GLN A 293 5.68 -16.34 7.66
N ASP A 294 6.78 -16.19 6.93
CA ASP A 294 6.98 -15.16 5.90
C ASP A 294 5.84 -15.15 4.87
N GLU A 295 5.32 -16.32 4.49
CA GLU A 295 4.18 -16.43 3.57
C GLU A 295 2.91 -15.70 4.07
N ARG A 296 2.68 -15.71 5.39
CA ARG A 296 1.51 -15.05 5.99
C ARG A 296 1.67 -13.56 6.09
N LEU A 297 2.90 -13.08 6.29
CA LEU A 297 3.22 -11.66 6.20
C LEU A 297 2.95 -11.13 4.79
N TRP A 298 3.40 -11.84 3.76
CA TRP A 298 3.11 -11.47 2.37
C TRP A 298 1.61 -11.48 2.07
N GLU A 299 0.87 -12.49 2.54
CA GLU A 299 -0.56 -12.56 2.36
C GLU A 299 -1.29 -11.38 3.05
N LEU A 300 -0.84 -10.98 4.24
CA LEU A 300 -1.35 -9.79 4.94
C LEU A 300 -1.03 -8.51 4.16
N THR A 301 0.19 -8.37 3.63
CA THR A 301 0.59 -7.21 2.82
C THR A 301 -0.24 -7.10 1.56
N PHE A 302 -0.41 -8.19 0.81
CA PHE A 302 -1.20 -8.18 -0.42
C PHE A 302 -2.67 -7.89 -0.14
N LEU A 303 -3.22 -8.40 0.96
CA LEU A 303 -4.57 -8.07 1.39
C LEU A 303 -4.69 -6.58 1.76
N LEU A 304 -3.72 -6.02 2.48
CA LEU A 304 -3.68 -4.59 2.80
C LEU A 304 -3.64 -3.74 1.53
N ASN A 305 -2.79 -4.09 0.57
CA ASN A 305 -2.66 -3.42 -0.72
C ASN A 305 -3.99 -3.45 -1.49
N LYS A 306 -4.63 -4.62 -1.55
CA LYS A 306 -5.95 -4.79 -2.16
C LYS A 306 -7.01 -3.91 -1.48
N ILE A 307 -7.02 -3.83 -0.15
CA ILE A 307 -7.95 -2.98 0.61
C ILE A 307 -7.71 -1.50 0.29
N MET A 308 -6.46 -1.04 0.28
CA MET A 308 -6.10 0.35 -0.06
C MET A 308 -6.59 0.73 -1.46
N ILE A 309 -6.40 -0.15 -2.45
CA ILE A 309 -6.91 0.07 -3.81
C ILE A 309 -8.45 0.09 -3.83
N ALA A 310 -9.12 -0.87 -3.15
CA ALA A 310 -10.58 -0.94 -3.10
C ALA A 310 -11.21 0.32 -2.46
N ASP A 311 -10.50 0.91 -1.50
CA ASP A 311 -10.90 2.09 -0.75
C ASP A 311 -10.45 3.40 -1.39
N ARG A 312 -9.63 3.33 -2.45
CA ARG A 312 -9.00 4.49 -3.11
C ARG A 312 -8.21 5.35 -2.13
N VAL A 313 -7.44 4.69 -1.28
CA VAL A 313 -6.52 5.36 -0.35
C VAL A 313 -5.36 5.96 -1.14
N ASP A 314 -5.05 7.22 -0.84
CA ASP A 314 -3.80 7.85 -1.25
C ASP A 314 -2.66 7.19 -0.47
N LEU A 315 -1.72 6.58 -1.19
CA LEU A 315 -0.59 5.87 -0.61
C LEU A 315 0.43 6.82 0.05
N GLY A 316 0.31 8.13 -0.16
CA GLY A 316 1.04 9.15 0.60
C GLY A 316 0.41 9.49 1.96
N ASP A 317 -0.84 9.09 2.22
CA ASP A 317 -1.55 9.39 3.47
C ASP A 317 -1.35 8.29 4.52
N GLN A 318 -0.39 8.53 5.42
CA GLN A 318 -0.05 7.60 6.51
C GLN A 318 -1.24 7.32 7.44
N GLN A 319 -2.12 8.30 7.67
CA GLN A 319 -3.29 8.11 8.55
C GLN A 319 -4.31 7.20 7.87
N ALA A 320 -4.59 7.43 6.59
CA ALA A 320 -5.50 6.59 5.83
C ALA A 320 -4.99 5.15 5.70
N MET A 321 -3.69 4.96 5.45
CA MET A 321 -3.08 3.64 5.40
C MET A 321 -3.18 2.90 6.75
N THR A 322 -2.90 3.61 7.85
CA THR A 322 -3.04 3.07 9.21
C THR A 322 -4.48 2.61 9.47
N ALA A 323 -5.46 3.43 9.09
CA ALA A 323 -6.87 3.08 9.22
C ALA A 323 -7.27 1.86 8.36
N CYS A 324 -6.69 1.69 7.17
CA CYS A 324 -6.89 0.49 6.34
C CYS A 324 -6.29 -0.77 6.97
N ALA A 325 -5.08 -0.66 7.53
CA ALA A 325 -4.46 -1.76 8.26
C ALA A 325 -5.31 -2.15 9.48
N GLU A 326 -5.73 -1.19 10.31
CA GLU A 326 -6.65 -1.46 11.42
C GLU A 326 -7.94 -2.16 10.95
N THR A 327 -8.50 -1.73 9.82
CA THR A 327 -9.70 -2.35 9.23
C THR A 327 -9.45 -3.80 8.84
N LEU A 328 -8.30 -4.10 8.23
CA LEU A 328 -7.86 -5.46 7.93
C LEU A 328 -7.83 -6.30 9.22
N TYR A 329 -7.10 -5.82 10.24
CA TYR A 329 -6.94 -6.52 11.51
C TYR A 329 -8.28 -6.83 12.18
N ARG A 330 -9.15 -5.83 12.30
CA ARG A 330 -10.48 -5.97 12.93
C ARG A 330 -11.32 -7.03 12.25
N TYR A 331 -11.45 -7.01 10.91
CA TYR A 331 -12.30 -7.98 10.22
C TYR A 331 -11.72 -9.39 10.20
N VAL A 332 -10.40 -9.54 10.11
CA VAL A 332 -9.77 -10.86 10.26
C VAL A 332 -9.98 -11.38 11.69
N ASN A 333 -9.81 -10.54 12.71
CA ASN A 333 -10.05 -10.92 14.11
C ASN A 333 -11.51 -11.33 14.35
N ILE A 334 -12.49 -10.55 13.88
CA ILE A 334 -13.93 -10.87 13.95
C ILE A 334 -14.22 -12.26 13.34
N ALA A 335 -13.62 -12.57 12.19
CA ALA A 335 -13.80 -13.85 11.53
C ALA A 335 -13.18 -15.01 12.32
N LEU A 336 -11.99 -14.81 12.89
CA LEU A 336 -11.35 -15.80 13.75
C LEU A 336 -12.17 -16.06 15.02
N GLU A 337 -12.63 -15.02 15.70
CA GLU A 337 -13.52 -15.15 16.87
C GLU A 337 -14.81 -15.90 16.52
N HIS A 338 -15.37 -15.65 15.32
CA HIS A 338 -16.58 -16.32 14.87
C HIS A 338 -16.38 -17.82 14.63
N LEU A 339 -15.25 -18.21 14.03
CA LEU A 339 -14.97 -19.59 13.64
C LEU A 339 -14.38 -20.45 14.77
N SER A 340 -13.69 -19.82 15.72
CA SER A 340 -13.03 -20.50 16.83
C SER A 340 -13.79 -20.42 18.16
N GLU A 341 -14.85 -19.61 18.22
CA GLU A 341 -15.55 -19.25 19.47
C GLU A 341 -14.60 -18.67 20.55
N GLY A 342 -13.47 -18.09 20.14
CA GLY A 342 -12.46 -17.51 21.02
C GLY A 342 -11.36 -18.49 21.47
N ASP A 343 -11.36 -19.72 20.98
CA ASP A 343 -10.29 -20.70 21.25
C ASP A 343 -9.07 -20.42 20.37
N ILE A 344 -7.93 -20.12 21.01
CA ILE A 344 -6.68 -19.75 20.34
C ILE A 344 -6.10 -20.88 19.46
N ASP A 345 -6.26 -22.14 19.85
CA ASP A 345 -5.66 -23.25 19.11
C ASP A 345 -6.52 -23.56 17.86
N ILE A 346 -7.84 -23.46 17.97
CA ILE A 346 -8.74 -23.53 16.81
C ILE A 346 -8.51 -22.33 15.88
N ALA A 347 -8.32 -21.14 16.43
CA ALA A 347 -8.03 -19.94 15.64
C ALA A 347 -6.73 -20.08 14.86
N GLU A 348 -5.70 -20.70 15.44
CA GLU A 348 -4.45 -21.00 14.74
C GLU A 348 -4.68 -21.96 13.57
N GLU A 349 -5.42 -23.05 13.77
CA GLU A 349 -5.78 -24.00 12.70
C GLU A 349 -6.52 -23.31 11.54
N VAL A 350 -7.51 -22.47 11.86
CA VAL A 350 -8.28 -21.69 10.88
C VAL A 350 -7.40 -20.69 10.15
N TYR A 351 -6.57 -19.93 10.86
CA TYR A 351 -5.63 -18.98 10.28
C TYR A 351 -4.66 -19.67 9.32
N GLN A 352 -4.18 -20.88 9.68
CA GLN A 352 -3.29 -21.67 8.84
C GLN A 352 -3.99 -22.38 7.67
N ALA A 353 -5.28 -22.63 7.73
CA ALA A 353 -6.02 -23.30 6.66
C ALA A 353 -6.62 -22.33 5.63
N ALA A 354 -7.09 -21.15 6.05
CA ALA A 354 -7.81 -20.21 5.20
C ALA A 354 -6.89 -19.26 4.41
N TYR A 355 -7.44 -18.72 3.32
CA TYR A 355 -6.93 -17.47 2.75
C TYR A 355 -7.34 -16.30 3.63
N LEU A 356 -6.42 -15.38 3.93
CA LEU A 356 -6.68 -14.22 4.78
C LEU A 356 -7.73 -13.28 4.16
N GLU A 357 -7.78 -13.18 2.82
CA GLU A 357 -8.86 -12.48 2.13
C GLU A 357 -10.23 -13.07 2.44
N HIS A 358 -10.35 -14.40 2.55
CA HIS A 358 -11.62 -15.04 2.89
C HIS A 358 -12.02 -14.79 4.36
N LEU A 359 -11.05 -14.79 5.28
CA LEU A 359 -11.30 -14.41 6.67
C LEU A 359 -11.78 -12.97 6.76
N PHE A 360 -11.08 -12.04 6.10
CA PHE A 360 -11.51 -10.64 6.02
C PHE A 360 -12.93 -10.51 5.46
N ARG A 361 -13.22 -11.17 4.33
CA ARG A 361 -14.54 -11.17 3.69
C ARG A 361 -15.62 -11.75 4.59
N LEU A 362 -15.31 -12.81 5.35
CA LEU A 362 -16.24 -13.40 6.31
C LEU A 362 -16.55 -12.42 7.45
N GLY A 363 -15.52 -11.81 8.05
CA GLY A 363 -15.69 -10.81 9.11
C GLY A 363 -16.50 -9.60 8.63
N PHE A 364 -16.23 -9.10 7.44
CA PHE A 364 -17.04 -8.05 6.81
C PHE A 364 -18.46 -8.53 6.49
N SER A 365 -18.65 -9.78 6.08
CA SER A 365 -19.97 -10.33 5.78
C SER A 365 -20.86 -10.41 7.03
N LEU A 366 -20.30 -10.65 8.21
CA LEU A 366 -21.07 -10.58 9.45
C LEU A 366 -21.70 -9.18 9.65
N THR A 367 -20.97 -8.10 9.35
CA THR A 367 -21.53 -6.73 9.43
C THR A 367 -22.47 -6.41 8.27
N LEU A 368 -22.26 -7.00 7.07
CA LEU A 368 -23.19 -6.88 5.96
C LEU A 368 -24.56 -7.53 6.22
N ARG A 369 -24.66 -8.52 7.12
CA ARG A 369 -25.98 -9.04 7.57
C ARG A 369 -26.78 -7.94 8.26
N LEU A 370 -26.15 -7.27 9.22
CA LEU A 370 -26.72 -6.13 9.94
C LEU A 370 -27.11 -5.00 8.98
N HIS A 371 -26.26 -4.68 8.02
CA HIS A 371 -26.55 -3.70 6.97
C HIS A 371 -27.84 -4.00 6.20
N ARG A 372 -28.02 -5.24 5.74
CA ARG A 372 -29.21 -5.65 4.99
C ARG A 372 -30.47 -5.56 5.85
N ARG A 373 -30.37 -5.99 7.10
CA ARG A 373 -31.45 -5.90 8.10
C ARG A 373 -31.82 -4.43 8.38
N ALA A 374 -30.84 -3.58 8.64
CA ALA A 374 -31.01 -2.15 8.86
C ALA A 374 -31.65 -1.44 7.65
N LYS A 375 -31.19 -1.73 6.41
CA LYS A 375 -31.81 -1.20 5.19
C LYS A 375 -33.26 -1.65 5.00
N LYS A 376 -33.60 -2.88 5.42
CA LYS A 376 -34.98 -3.37 5.39
C LYS A 376 -35.83 -2.62 6.42
N LEU A 377 -35.36 -2.50 7.66
CA LEU A 377 -36.06 -1.79 8.72
C LEU A 377 -36.24 -0.31 8.39
N ARG A 378 -35.23 0.36 7.83
CA ARG A 378 -35.29 1.76 7.37
C ARG A 378 -36.39 2.02 6.33
N ARG A 379 -36.83 0.98 5.61
CA ARG A 379 -37.91 1.06 4.61
C ARG A 379 -39.28 0.65 5.18
N SER A 380 -39.35 0.25 6.45
CA SER A 380 -40.59 -0.15 7.12
C SER A 380 -41.47 1.05 7.46
N ALA A 381 -42.74 0.80 7.80
CA ALA A 381 -43.65 1.86 8.23
C ALA A 381 -43.30 2.40 9.63
N VAL A 382 -42.55 1.63 10.42
CA VAL A 382 -42.14 1.99 11.78
C VAL A 382 -40.92 2.92 11.80
N ALA A 383 -40.12 2.98 10.72
CA ALA A 383 -38.87 3.74 10.67
C ALA A 383 -38.98 5.22 11.11
N PRO A 384 -40.00 6.01 10.74
CA PRO A 384 -40.12 7.41 11.17
C PRO A 384 -40.42 7.60 12.66
N TYR A 385 -40.77 6.52 13.37
CA TYR A 385 -41.19 6.53 14.77
C TYR A 385 -40.14 5.92 15.71
N LEU A 386 -39.00 5.47 15.16
CA LEU A 386 -37.88 5.05 15.97
C LEU A 386 -37.40 6.23 16.81
N ASP A 387 -37.05 5.96 18.06
CA ASP A 387 -36.34 6.93 18.90
C ASP A 387 -35.07 7.41 18.15
N PRO A 388 -34.68 8.70 18.26
CA PRO A 388 -33.50 9.22 17.58
C PRO A 388 -32.24 8.36 17.74
N LEU A 389 -31.99 7.78 18.92
CA LEU A 389 -30.84 6.89 19.13
C LEU A 389 -30.90 5.64 18.25
N PHE A 390 -32.08 5.04 18.10
CA PHE A 390 -32.26 3.88 17.21
C PHE A 390 -32.27 4.30 15.73
N GLY A 391 -32.72 5.52 15.42
CA GLY A 391 -32.55 6.10 14.09
C GLY A 391 -31.08 6.20 13.69
N ASP A 392 -30.24 6.76 14.56
CA ASP A 392 -28.81 6.91 14.34
C ASP A 392 -28.10 5.55 14.26
N PHE A 393 -28.48 4.58 15.09
CA PHE A 393 -28.01 3.19 15.00
C PHE A 393 -28.31 2.56 13.63
N ILE A 394 -29.53 2.72 13.11
CA ILE A 394 -29.92 2.19 11.80
C ILE A 394 -29.20 2.89 10.66
N GLU A 395 -28.98 4.21 10.76
CA GLU A 395 -28.17 4.94 9.79
C GLU A 395 -26.71 4.46 9.80
N ALA A 396 -26.11 4.26 10.98
CA ALA A 396 -24.75 3.73 11.15
C ALA A 396 -24.55 2.36 10.48
N LEU A 397 -25.52 1.44 10.63
CA LEU A 397 -25.50 0.15 9.95
C LEU A 397 -25.77 0.27 8.44
N ALA A 398 -26.53 1.27 8.00
CA ALA A 398 -26.92 1.46 6.61
C ALA A 398 -25.83 2.08 5.71
N TYR A 399 -24.70 2.53 6.27
CA TYR A 399 -23.52 2.97 5.51
C TYR A 399 -23.01 1.87 4.57
N ARG A 400 -22.30 2.27 3.49
CA ARG A 400 -21.68 1.33 2.53
C ARG A 400 -20.76 0.33 3.22
N LYS A 401 -19.96 0.82 4.17
CA LYS A 401 -19.23 0.02 5.15
C LYS A 401 -19.95 0.18 6.49
N PRO A 402 -20.63 -0.85 6.99
CA PRO A 402 -21.43 -0.74 8.21
C PRO A 402 -20.56 -0.29 9.39
N GLN A 403 -21.11 0.60 10.21
CA GLN A 403 -20.46 1.13 11.40
C GLN A 403 -21.20 0.65 12.65
N PHE A 404 -20.47 0.42 13.74
CA PHE A 404 -21.02 0.23 15.06
C PHE A 404 -21.34 1.60 15.67
N PHE A 405 -22.53 1.75 16.26
CA PHE A 405 -22.93 2.98 16.93
C PHE A 405 -22.87 2.77 18.44
N GLU A 406 -21.97 3.48 19.11
CA GLU A 406 -21.70 3.29 20.54
C GLU A 406 -22.90 3.68 21.43
N GLY A 407 -23.83 4.47 20.89
CA GLY A 407 -25.02 4.94 21.61
C GLY A 407 -25.99 3.85 22.03
N VAL A 408 -25.85 2.64 21.48
CA VAL A 408 -26.64 1.48 21.91
C VAL A 408 -26.12 0.86 23.22
N GLU A 409 -24.86 1.12 23.59
CA GLU A 409 -24.25 0.63 24.85
C GLU A 409 -24.17 1.74 25.90
N ASP A 410 -23.74 2.93 25.48
CA ASP A 410 -23.73 4.12 26.31
C ASP A 410 -24.53 5.23 25.62
N PRO A 411 -25.74 5.56 26.10
CA PRO A 411 -26.54 6.65 25.52
C PRO A 411 -25.86 8.02 25.49
N ALA A 412 -24.78 8.23 26.26
CA ALA A 412 -23.97 9.44 26.20
C ALA A 412 -22.93 9.42 25.06
N ALA A 413 -22.59 8.24 24.52
CA ALA A 413 -21.69 8.04 23.40
C ALA A 413 -22.48 8.12 22.08
N GLY A 414 -22.45 9.26 21.40
CA GLY A 414 -23.17 9.47 20.13
C GLY A 414 -22.36 9.18 18.87
N VAL A 415 -21.30 8.36 18.95
CA VAL A 415 -20.32 8.21 17.86
C VAL A 415 -20.52 6.90 17.11
N ALA A 416 -20.52 6.98 15.78
CA ALA A 416 -20.42 5.81 14.91
C ALA A 416 -18.95 5.56 14.54
N ARG A 417 -18.49 4.32 14.68
CA ARG A 417 -17.12 3.89 14.40
C ARG A 417 -17.10 2.54 13.66
N PRO A 418 -15.98 2.14 13.05
CA PRO A 418 -15.87 0.80 12.49
C PRO A 418 -16.04 -0.27 13.59
N PHE A 419 -16.64 -1.40 13.23
CA PHE A 419 -16.69 -2.59 14.09
C PHE A 419 -15.27 -3.01 14.47
N ALA A 420 -15.04 -3.25 15.76
CA ALA A 420 -13.75 -3.61 16.32
C ALA A 420 -13.66 -5.07 16.75
N SER A 421 -14.77 -5.67 17.19
CA SER A 421 -14.81 -7.03 17.73
C SER A 421 -16.08 -7.81 17.33
N LEU A 422 -16.10 -9.13 17.55
CA LEU A 422 -17.32 -9.91 17.39
C LEU A 422 -18.38 -9.53 18.44
N GLU A 423 -17.97 -9.01 19.60
CA GLU A 423 -18.88 -8.49 20.63
C GLU A 423 -19.69 -7.30 20.09
N ASP A 424 -19.06 -6.34 19.40
CA ASP A 424 -19.78 -5.24 18.73
C ASP A 424 -20.85 -5.79 17.76
N VAL A 425 -20.51 -6.84 17.00
CA VAL A 425 -21.43 -7.48 16.04
C VAL A 425 -22.60 -8.12 16.77
N ARG A 426 -22.35 -8.87 17.85
CA ARG A 426 -23.40 -9.51 18.66
C ARG A 426 -24.30 -8.49 19.33
N SER A 427 -23.72 -7.45 19.93
CA SER A 427 -24.44 -6.31 20.54
C SER A 427 -25.38 -5.66 19.51
N ALA A 428 -24.89 -5.38 18.30
CA ALA A 428 -25.72 -4.85 17.23
C ALA A 428 -26.78 -5.84 16.73
N GLU A 429 -26.50 -7.16 16.69
CA GLU A 429 -27.48 -8.19 16.33
C GLU A 429 -28.64 -8.23 17.34
N GLU A 430 -28.35 -8.18 18.64
CA GLU A 430 -29.36 -8.15 19.72
C GLU A 430 -30.27 -6.92 19.61
N TRP A 431 -29.69 -5.74 19.38
CA TRP A 431 -30.48 -4.53 19.16
C TRP A 431 -31.32 -4.58 17.89
N MET A 432 -30.79 -5.14 16.80
CA MET A 432 -31.57 -5.37 15.59
C MET A 432 -32.72 -6.35 15.81
N ASP A 433 -32.52 -7.42 16.59
CA ASP A 433 -33.58 -8.38 16.94
C ASP A 433 -34.71 -7.68 17.73
N HIS A 434 -34.36 -6.81 18.68
CA HIS A 434 -35.34 -6.01 19.43
C HIS A 434 -36.16 -5.07 18.52
N LEU A 435 -35.50 -4.36 17.61
CA LEU A 435 -36.17 -3.43 16.70
C LEU A 435 -37.05 -4.14 15.67
N GLU A 436 -36.62 -5.29 15.15
CA GLU A 436 -37.41 -6.12 14.25
C GLU A 436 -38.63 -6.75 14.97
N ALA A 437 -38.48 -7.12 16.25
CA ALA A 437 -39.61 -7.57 17.06
C ALA A 437 -40.62 -6.46 17.31
N GLN A 438 -40.16 -5.23 17.58
CA GLN A 438 -41.03 -4.05 17.66
C GLN A 438 -41.74 -3.78 16.33
N GLN A 439 -41.03 -3.87 15.21
CA GLN A 439 -41.61 -3.75 13.88
C GLN A 439 -42.75 -4.76 13.68
N SER A 440 -42.50 -6.05 13.91
CA SER A 440 -43.52 -7.09 13.73
C SER A 440 -44.72 -6.89 14.67
N LEU A 441 -44.49 -6.46 15.92
CA LEU A 441 -45.58 -6.13 16.84
C LEU A 441 -46.50 -5.04 16.27
N PHE A 442 -45.94 -3.99 15.69
CA PHE A 442 -46.69 -2.83 15.21
C PHE A 442 -47.26 -2.99 13.80
N GLU A 443 -46.60 -3.77 12.94
CA GLU A 443 -47.08 -4.01 11.58
C GLU A 443 -48.03 -5.22 11.49
N ASP A 444 -47.74 -6.31 12.22
CA ASP A 444 -48.49 -7.57 12.08
C ASP A 444 -49.55 -7.76 13.18
N ALA A 445 -49.21 -7.46 14.44
CA ALA A 445 -50.07 -7.78 15.58
C ALA A 445 -50.97 -6.63 16.04
N LEU A 446 -50.50 -5.38 15.93
CA LEU A 446 -51.22 -4.16 16.30
C LEU A 446 -51.17 -3.14 15.15
N PRO A 447 -51.67 -3.48 13.94
CA PRO A 447 -51.61 -2.59 12.80
C PRO A 447 -52.36 -1.30 13.11
N PHE A 448 -51.61 -0.21 13.28
CA PHE A 448 -52.18 1.12 13.35
C PHE A 448 -52.25 1.70 11.94
N SER A 449 -53.40 2.24 11.57
CA SER A 449 -53.55 2.95 10.30
C SER A 449 -53.02 4.36 10.50
N LEU A 450 -51.86 4.63 9.90
CA LEU A 450 -51.27 5.97 9.84
C LEU A 450 -52.14 6.85 8.93
N VAL A 451 -52.80 7.86 9.50
CA VAL A 451 -53.50 8.93 8.76
C VAL A 451 -52.55 10.09 8.55
#